data_AF-A0A258BTP0-F1
#
_entry.id   AF-A0A258BTP0-F1
#
_cell.length_a   1.000
_cell.length_b   1.000
_cell.length_c   1.000
_cell.angle_alpha   90.00
_cell.angle_beta   90.00
_cell.angle_gamma   90.00
#
_symmetry.space_group_name_H-M   'P 1'
#
loop_
_entity.id
_entity.type
_entity.pdbx_description
1 polymer ?
#
loop_
_entity_poly.entity_id
_entity_poly.type
_entity_poly.pdbx_seq_one_letter_code
_entity_poly.pdbx_strand_id
1 'polypeptide(L)'
;MHRRLLVCLALALTGACAVTAAPAPEAGAAEVQVRPGFDEWGTGGGDYAYHRLTGTCETLTHAHGRNAAWGLWRMPVWKVTDSGAEEAENGGAQLRFACADGSACIEAGALDDTPDRVTEHVIPFETMDRARKLSARVAGVKAACARTY
;
A
#
# COMPACT_ATOMS: atom_id res chain seq x y z
N MET A 1 -56.29 9.60 55.74
CA MET A 1 -56.02 10.61 54.70
C MET A 1 -54.61 11.15 54.88
N HIS A 2 -53.70 10.75 53.99
CA HIS A 2 -52.30 11.20 53.98
C HIS A 2 -52.16 12.54 53.28
N ARG A 3 -51.48 13.49 53.92
CA ARG A 3 -50.73 14.58 53.27
C ARG A 3 -50.00 15.41 54.33
N ARG A 4 -48.67 15.36 54.33
CA ARG A 4 -47.80 16.48 53.94
C ARG A 4 -46.33 16.15 54.19
N LEU A 5 -45.58 16.28 53.09
CA LEU A 5 -44.12 16.28 53.03
C LEU A 5 -43.54 17.40 53.90
N LEU A 6 -42.37 17.13 54.49
CA LEU A 6 -41.40 18.15 54.84
C LEU A 6 -40.07 17.77 54.19
N VAL A 7 -39.60 18.71 53.37
CA VAL A 7 -38.41 18.68 52.53
C VAL A 7 -37.19 18.94 53.41
N CYS A 8 -36.25 17.99 53.48
CA CYS A 8 -34.93 18.22 54.06
C CYS A 8 -33.98 18.76 52.98
N LEU A 9 -33.56 20.00 53.16
CA LEU A 9 -32.52 20.69 52.39
C LEU A 9 -31.15 20.08 52.75
N ALA A 10 -30.52 19.35 51.83
CA ALA A 10 -29.16 18.85 52.01
C ALA A 10 -28.16 19.85 51.40
N LEU A 11 -27.32 20.46 52.25
CA LEU A 11 -26.17 21.25 51.85
C LEU A 11 -25.14 20.33 51.15
N ALA A 12 -24.80 20.61 49.90
CA ALA A 12 -23.66 20.00 49.23
C ALA A 12 -22.40 20.85 49.49
N LEU A 13 -21.48 20.33 50.32
CA LEU A 13 -20.13 20.88 50.45
C LEU A 13 -19.32 20.52 49.19
N THR A 14 -18.91 21.52 48.42
CA THR A 14 -17.94 21.39 47.33
C THR A 14 -16.52 21.33 47.90
N GLY A 15 -15.96 20.13 48.01
CA GLY A 15 -14.54 19.93 48.26
C GLY A 15 -13.72 20.10 46.98
N ALA A 16 -13.02 21.22 46.85
CA ALA A 16 -12.07 21.44 45.77
C ALA A 16 -10.69 20.87 46.17
N CYS A 17 -10.40 19.63 45.76
CA CYS A 17 -9.04 19.11 45.76
C CYS A 17 -8.32 19.66 44.53
N ALA A 18 -7.48 20.68 44.71
CA ALA A 18 -6.53 21.12 43.69
C ALA A 18 -5.40 20.09 43.59
N VAL A 19 -5.53 19.13 42.67
CA VAL A 19 -4.43 18.27 42.25
C VAL A 19 -3.56 19.10 41.31
N THR A 20 -2.44 19.61 41.80
CA THR A 20 -1.37 20.13 40.94
C THR A 20 -0.78 18.97 40.15
N ALA A 21 -1.23 18.80 38.91
CA ALA A 21 -0.66 17.85 37.97
C ALA A 21 0.79 18.26 37.66
N ALA A 22 1.74 17.37 37.96
CA ALA A 22 3.10 17.50 37.45
C ALA A 22 3.07 17.47 35.91
N PRO A 23 3.88 18.28 35.21
CA PRO A 23 3.94 18.22 33.76
C PRO A 23 4.36 16.82 33.33
N ALA A 24 3.52 16.18 32.53
CA ALA A 24 3.84 14.88 31.93
C ALA A 24 5.09 15.05 31.06
N PRO A 25 6.04 14.10 31.08
CA PRO A 25 7.16 14.13 30.15
C PRO A 25 6.58 14.15 28.74
N GLU A 26 6.96 15.15 27.95
CA GLU A 26 6.60 15.23 26.54
C GLU A 26 7.08 13.95 25.87
N ALA A 27 6.14 13.09 25.50
CA ALA A 27 6.42 11.94 24.68
C ALA A 27 6.95 12.50 23.36
N GLY A 28 8.28 12.47 23.19
CA GLY A 28 8.92 12.85 21.94
C GLY A 28 8.22 12.07 20.82
N ALA A 29 7.67 12.79 19.85
CA ALA A 29 6.99 12.19 18.72
C ALA A 29 7.96 11.20 18.07
N ALA A 30 7.63 9.91 18.13
CA ALA A 30 8.41 8.89 17.45
C ALA A 30 8.48 9.29 15.97
N GLU A 31 9.69 9.51 15.47
CA GLU A 31 9.92 9.89 14.08
C GLU A 31 9.34 8.77 13.19
N VAL A 32 8.33 9.11 12.37
CA VAL A 32 7.68 8.13 11.50
C VAL A 32 8.72 7.67 10.48
N GLN A 33 9.25 6.46 10.67
CA GLN A 33 10.10 5.84 9.66
C GLN A 33 9.23 5.52 8.43
N VAL A 34 9.34 6.37 7.41
CA VAL A 34 8.71 6.13 6.12
C VAL A 34 9.46 4.99 5.44
N ARG A 35 8.83 3.81 5.35
CA ARG A 35 9.41 2.67 4.63
C ARG A 35 9.49 3.01 3.14
N PRO A 36 10.59 2.65 2.44
CA PRO A 36 10.70 2.88 1.00
C PRO A 36 9.54 2.24 0.24
N GLY A 37 8.95 2.99 -0.68
CA GLY A 37 7.86 2.49 -1.52
C GLY A 37 7.32 3.54 -2.48
N PHE A 38 6.33 3.13 -3.27
CA PHE A 38 5.57 4.02 -4.16
C PHE A 38 4.13 3.53 -4.30
N ASP A 39 3.23 4.43 -4.66
CA ASP A 39 1.82 4.13 -4.95
C ASP A 39 1.31 5.09 -6.03
N GLU A 40 0.97 4.54 -7.20
CA GLU A 40 0.73 5.32 -8.41
C GLU A 40 -0.46 4.80 -9.20
N TRP A 41 -1.23 5.74 -9.73
CA TRP A 41 -2.33 5.48 -10.63
C TRP A 41 -1.95 5.81 -12.07
N GLY A 42 -2.37 4.93 -12.96
CA GLY A 42 -2.23 5.02 -14.40
C GLY A 42 -0.85 4.56 -14.91
N THR A 43 -0.86 3.66 -15.88
CA THR A 43 0.29 3.38 -16.74
C THR A 43 0.26 4.21 -18.03
N GLY A 44 -0.67 5.19 -18.11
CA GLY A 44 -0.93 6.06 -19.25
C GLY A 44 -2.33 6.70 -19.21
N GLY A 45 -2.77 7.26 -20.34
CA GLY A 45 -4.15 7.73 -20.56
C GLY A 45 -5.12 6.65 -21.05
N GLY A 46 -6.42 6.97 -21.15
CA GLY A 46 -7.44 6.03 -21.64
C GLY A 46 -7.56 4.79 -20.77
N ASP A 47 -7.50 3.60 -21.39
CA ASP A 47 -7.56 2.32 -20.66
C ASP A 47 -6.38 2.13 -19.71
N TYR A 48 -5.20 2.69 -20.03
CA TYR A 48 -4.02 2.63 -19.17
C TYR A 48 -4.21 3.37 -17.83
N ALA A 49 -5.21 4.25 -17.72
CA ALA A 49 -5.52 4.96 -16.48
C ALA A 49 -6.11 4.02 -15.39
N TYR A 50 -6.59 2.84 -15.77
CA TYR A 50 -7.20 1.87 -14.85
C TYR A 50 -6.18 0.93 -14.19
N HIS A 51 -4.89 1.18 -14.36
CA HIS A 51 -3.83 0.43 -13.71
C HIS A 51 -3.36 1.15 -12.45
N ARG A 52 -3.18 0.43 -11.34
CA ARG A 52 -2.50 0.93 -10.14
C ARG A 52 -1.26 0.11 -9.87
N LEU A 53 -0.18 0.80 -9.52
CA LEU A 53 1.12 0.20 -9.23
C LEU A 53 1.54 0.63 -7.83
N THR A 54 1.77 -0.35 -6.95
CA THR A 54 2.28 -0.10 -5.60
C THR A 54 3.53 -0.94 -5.38
N GLY A 55 4.57 -0.37 -4.79
CA GLY A 55 5.80 -1.08 -4.45
C GLY A 55 6.19 -0.87 -3.00
N THR A 56 6.53 -1.95 -2.30
CA THR A 56 7.11 -1.96 -0.95
C THR A 56 8.39 -2.78 -0.91
N CYS A 57 9.03 -2.88 0.26
CA CYS A 57 10.18 -3.76 0.46
C CYS A 57 9.88 -5.25 0.29
N GLU A 58 8.62 -5.65 0.30
CA GLU A 58 8.19 -7.04 0.19
C GLU A 58 7.55 -7.35 -1.16
N THR A 59 6.76 -6.41 -1.69
CA THR A 59 5.84 -6.72 -2.78
C THR A 59 5.75 -5.58 -3.78
N LEU A 60 5.79 -5.95 -5.06
CA LEU A 60 5.29 -5.14 -6.17
C LEU A 60 3.87 -5.60 -6.49
N THR A 61 2.91 -4.68 -6.47
CA THR A 61 1.51 -4.96 -6.78
C THR A 61 1.11 -4.24 -8.05
N HIS A 62 0.46 -4.97 -8.95
CA HIS A 62 -0.24 -4.42 -10.10
C HIS A 62 -1.73 -4.74 -9.97
N ALA A 63 -2.57 -3.71 -9.95
CA ALA A 63 -4.02 -3.87 -9.96
C ALA A 63 -4.59 -3.26 -11.25
N HIS A 64 -5.54 -3.95 -11.88
CA HIS A 64 -6.22 -3.50 -13.08
C HIS A 64 -7.73 -3.37 -12.84
N GLY A 65 -8.28 -2.22 -13.20
CA GLY A 65 -9.67 -1.86 -12.97
C GLY A 65 -9.93 -1.22 -11.61
N ARG A 66 -11.13 -0.67 -11.44
CA ARG A 66 -11.57 -0.14 -10.15
C ARG A 66 -11.59 -1.27 -9.12
N ASN A 67 -10.93 -1.07 -7.99
CA ASN A 67 -10.78 -2.07 -6.92
C ASN A 67 -10.19 -3.41 -7.42
N ALA A 68 -9.30 -3.40 -8.42
CA ALA A 68 -8.70 -4.60 -9.00
C ALA A 68 -9.71 -5.60 -9.61
N ALA A 69 -10.89 -5.12 -10.01
CA ALA A 69 -11.98 -5.96 -10.53
C ALA A 69 -11.60 -6.77 -11.79
N TRP A 70 -10.56 -6.38 -12.52
CA TRP A 70 -10.10 -7.07 -13.72
C TRP A 70 -8.76 -7.79 -13.53
N GLY A 71 -8.18 -7.72 -12.33
CA GLY A 71 -6.98 -8.47 -12.00
C GLY A 71 -6.10 -7.78 -10.96
N LEU A 72 -5.45 -8.62 -10.17
CA LEU A 72 -4.53 -8.26 -9.11
C LEU A 72 -3.36 -9.23 -9.17
N TRP A 73 -2.16 -8.67 -9.28
CA TRP A 73 -0.91 -9.42 -9.28
C TRP A 73 -0.02 -8.92 -8.16
N ARG A 74 0.31 -9.81 -7.21
CA ARG A 74 1.22 -9.54 -6.10
C ARG A 74 2.52 -10.31 -6.33
N MET A 75 3.59 -9.58 -6.60
CA MET A 75 4.90 -10.09 -6.96
C MET A 75 5.86 -9.90 -5.79
N PRO A 76 6.40 -10.96 -5.17
CA PRO A 76 7.41 -10.80 -4.13
C PRO A 76 8.66 -10.14 -4.72
N VAL A 77 8.99 -8.93 -4.28
CA VAL A 77 9.93 -8.04 -4.99
C VAL A 77 11.31 -8.69 -5.16
N TRP A 78 11.74 -9.50 -4.19
CA TRP A 78 13.01 -10.22 -4.20
C TRP A 78 13.02 -11.52 -5.00
N LYS A 79 11.86 -12.04 -5.38
CA LYS A 79 11.74 -13.28 -6.16
C LYS A 79 11.49 -13.04 -7.65
N VAL A 80 11.25 -11.79 -8.06
CA VAL A 80 11.01 -11.42 -9.45
C VAL A 80 12.15 -10.60 -10.04
N THR A 81 12.43 -10.86 -11.32
CA THR A 81 13.29 -10.05 -12.20
C THR A 81 12.43 -9.37 -13.25
N ASP A 82 12.76 -8.14 -13.63
CA ASP A 82 12.18 -7.50 -14.81
C ASP A 82 13.06 -7.74 -16.04
N SER A 83 12.45 -7.98 -17.21
CA SER A 83 13.19 -8.18 -18.47
C SER A 83 13.60 -6.88 -19.16
N GLY A 84 13.29 -5.72 -18.55
CA GLY A 84 13.38 -4.42 -19.18
C GLY A 84 12.11 -4.05 -19.97
N ALA A 85 11.99 -2.76 -20.29
CA ALA A 85 10.86 -2.25 -21.06
C ALA A 85 11.00 -2.63 -22.54
N GLU A 86 9.90 -3.09 -23.14
CA GLU A 86 9.80 -3.52 -24.54
C GLU A 86 8.63 -2.80 -25.22
N GLU A 87 8.70 -2.65 -26.55
CA GLU A 87 7.55 -2.19 -27.33
C GLU A 87 6.48 -3.28 -27.38
N ALA A 88 5.22 -2.88 -27.19
CA ALA A 88 4.08 -3.79 -27.29
C ALA A 88 3.49 -3.76 -28.71
N GLU A 89 2.84 -4.85 -29.13
CA GLU A 89 2.28 -4.98 -30.48
C GLU A 89 1.25 -3.89 -30.83
N ASN A 90 0.60 -3.32 -29.83
CA ASN A 90 -0.39 -2.25 -29.99
C ASN A 90 0.22 -0.84 -30.10
N GLY A 91 1.54 -0.72 -30.23
CA GLY A 91 2.26 0.56 -30.29
C GLY A 91 2.51 1.22 -28.93
N GLY A 92 2.11 0.57 -27.83
CA GLY A 92 2.47 0.96 -26.47
C GLY A 92 3.80 0.33 -26.03
N ALA A 93 3.95 0.16 -24.72
CA ALA A 93 5.07 -0.53 -24.11
C ALA A 93 4.60 -1.58 -23.11
N GLN A 94 5.51 -2.49 -22.75
CA GLN A 94 5.28 -3.50 -21.74
C GLN A 94 6.51 -3.67 -20.84
N LEU A 95 6.28 -4.06 -19.59
CA LEU A 95 7.32 -4.49 -18.67
C LEU A 95 6.94 -5.86 -18.11
N ARG A 96 7.75 -6.87 -18.40
CA ARG A 96 7.55 -8.24 -17.91
C ARG A 96 8.32 -8.45 -16.62
N PHE A 97 7.66 -9.07 -15.66
CA PHE A 97 8.25 -9.60 -14.43
C PHE A 97 8.13 -11.12 -14.45
N ALA A 98 9.24 -11.81 -14.17
CA ALA A 98 9.29 -13.27 -14.10
C ALA A 98 9.90 -13.72 -12.78
N CYS A 99 9.44 -14.85 -12.25
CA CYS A 99 10.04 -15.49 -11.08
C CYS A 99 11.45 -15.98 -11.41
N ALA A 100 12.43 -15.53 -10.63
CA ALA A 100 13.86 -15.72 -10.91
C ALA A 100 14.29 -17.19 -10.93
N ASP A 101 13.60 -18.05 -10.18
CA ASP A 101 13.87 -19.49 -10.09
C ASP A 101 12.95 -20.34 -10.99
N GLY A 102 12.11 -19.70 -11.82
CA GLY A 102 11.12 -20.36 -12.67
C GLY A 102 9.92 -20.93 -11.92
N SER A 103 9.81 -20.75 -10.60
CA SER A 103 8.64 -21.16 -9.82
C SER A 103 7.42 -20.27 -10.10
N ALA A 104 6.22 -20.74 -9.77
CA ALA A 104 5.02 -19.91 -9.75
C ALA A 104 4.97 -19.10 -8.45
N CYS A 105 5.60 -17.92 -8.44
CA CYS A 105 5.77 -17.08 -7.26
C CYS A 105 4.88 -15.83 -7.24
N ILE A 106 4.24 -15.49 -8.37
CA ILE A 106 3.37 -14.31 -8.50
C ILE A 106 1.95 -14.75 -8.18
N GLU A 107 1.35 -14.16 -7.16
CA GLU A 107 -0.06 -14.38 -6.86
C GLU A 107 -0.91 -13.59 -7.87
N ALA A 108 -1.86 -14.24 -8.52
CA ALA A 108 -2.69 -13.69 -9.57
C ALA A 108 -4.16 -14.05 -9.33
N GLY A 109 -5.06 -13.08 -9.45
CA GLY A 109 -6.50 -13.32 -9.30
C GLY A 109 -7.31 -12.05 -9.47
N ALA A 110 -8.63 -12.18 -9.56
CA ALA A 110 -9.54 -11.05 -9.41
C ALA A 110 -9.94 -10.94 -7.94
N LEU A 111 -9.81 -9.75 -7.36
CA LEU A 111 -10.07 -9.53 -5.92
C LEU A 111 -9.24 -10.49 -5.04
N ASP A 112 -9.74 -10.82 -3.85
CA ASP A 112 -9.07 -11.73 -2.90
C ASP A 112 -9.58 -13.18 -3.01
N ASP A 113 -10.50 -13.49 -3.95
CA ASP A 113 -11.32 -14.71 -3.87
C ASP A 113 -10.73 -15.95 -4.58
N THR A 114 -9.67 -15.84 -5.39
CA THR A 114 -9.00 -17.00 -6.00
C THR A 114 -7.55 -16.67 -6.41
N PRO A 115 -6.57 -16.73 -5.49
CA PRO A 115 -5.17 -16.51 -5.85
C PRO A 115 -4.60 -17.76 -6.52
N ASP A 116 -4.57 -17.76 -7.85
CA ASP A 116 -3.67 -18.62 -8.60
C ASP A 116 -2.23 -18.12 -8.45
N ARG A 117 -1.27 -18.95 -8.86
CA ARG A 117 0.12 -18.54 -8.97
C ARG A 117 0.63 -18.73 -10.38
N VAL A 118 1.33 -17.71 -10.88
CA VAL A 118 1.92 -17.69 -12.22
C VAL A 118 3.43 -17.46 -12.13
N THR A 119 4.14 -17.85 -13.18
CA THR A 119 5.60 -17.72 -13.29
C THR A 119 6.03 -16.36 -13.83
N GLU A 120 5.15 -15.68 -14.56
CA GLU A 120 5.41 -14.37 -15.16
C GLU A 120 4.14 -13.52 -15.22
N HIS A 121 4.33 -12.20 -15.27
CA HIS A 121 3.28 -11.21 -15.46
C HIS A 121 3.78 -10.05 -16.29
N VAL A 122 2.93 -9.51 -17.17
CA VAL A 122 3.25 -8.38 -18.04
C VAL A 122 2.38 -7.19 -17.67
N ILE A 123 3.02 -6.05 -17.40
CA ILE A 123 2.33 -4.80 -17.13
C ILE A 123 2.33 -3.95 -18.41
N PRO A 124 1.17 -3.55 -18.93
CA PRO A 124 1.09 -2.70 -20.11
C PRO A 124 1.25 -1.22 -19.75
N PHE A 125 1.89 -0.47 -20.64
CA PHE A 125 2.12 0.97 -20.54
C PHE A 125 1.79 1.66 -21.85
N GLU A 126 1.38 2.92 -21.75
CA GLU A 126 1.16 3.77 -22.92
C GLU A 126 2.48 4.12 -23.61
N THR A 127 3.58 4.26 -22.87
CA THR A 127 4.88 4.65 -23.42
C THR A 127 6.06 3.90 -22.80
N MET A 128 7.13 3.76 -23.57
CA MET A 128 8.41 3.18 -23.12
C MET A 128 9.01 3.92 -21.93
N ASP A 129 8.88 5.25 -21.89
CA ASP A 129 9.39 6.08 -20.79
C ASP A 129 8.70 5.73 -19.45
N ARG A 130 7.38 5.50 -19.47
CA ARG A 130 6.65 5.08 -18.26
C ARG A 130 7.08 3.69 -17.79
N ALA A 131 7.24 2.73 -18.70
CA ALA A 131 7.72 1.39 -18.37
C ALA A 131 9.13 1.43 -17.74
N ARG A 132 10.05 2.21 -18.34
CA ARG A 132 11.41 2.42 -17.81
C ARG A 132 11.41 3.08 -16.44
N LYS A 133 10.54 4.08 -16.22
CA LYS A 133 10.37 4.73 -14.92
C LYS A 133 9.90 3.75 -13.84
N LEU A 134 9.00 2.82 -14.16
CA LEU A 134 8.61 1.78 -13.20
C LEU A 134 9.79 0.86 -12.87
N SER A 135 10.50 0.35 -13.88
CA SER A 135 11.68 -0.51 -13.66
C SER A 135 12.71 0.18 -12.75
N ALA A 136 13.02 1.46 -13.03
CA ALA A 136 13.92 2.26 -12.18
C ALA A 136 13.41 2.44 -10.74
N ARG A 137 12.10 2.65 -10.55
CA ARG A 137 11.49 2.76 -9.20
C ARG A 137 11.57 1.44 -8.44
N VAL A 138 11.29 0.31 -9.08
CA VAL A 138 11.41 -1.01 -8.45
C VAL A 138 12.86 -1.26 -8.03
N ALA A 139 13.83 -0.95 -8.89
CA ALA A 139 15.25 -1.03 -8.55
C ALA A 139 15.60 -0.11 -7.36
N GLY A 140 15.07 1.12 -7.33
CA GLY A 140 15.25 2.07 -6.23
C GLY A 140 14.69 1.55 -4.90
N VAL A 141 13.49 0.97 -4.90
CA VAL A 141 12.89 0.33 -3.72
C VAL A 141 13.76 -0.83 -3.24
N LYS A 142 14.17 -1.74 -4.13
CA LYS A 142 15.09 -2.84 -3.78
C LYS A 142 16.37 -2.31 -3.13
N ALA A 143 17.02 -1.33 -3.74
CA ALA A 143 18.27 -0.76 -3.21
C ALA A 143 18.10 -0.08 -1.84
N ALA A 144 16.98 0.62 -1.63
CA ALA A 144 16.68 1.26 -0.35
C ALA A 144 16.39 0.23 0.75
N CYS A 145 15.62 -0.82 0.43
CA CYS A 145 15.25 -1.87 1.38
C CYS A 145 16.43 -2.79 1.72
N ALA A 146 17.35 -3.06 0.80
CA ALA A 146 18.56 -3.85 1.06
C ALA A 146 19.46 -3.27 2.18
N ARG A 147 19.32 -1.98 2.50
CA ARG A 147 20.05 -1.34 3.61
C ARG A 147 19.39 -1.57 4.97
N THR A 148 18.19 -2.13 4.99
CA THR A 148 17.35 -2.32 6.18
C THR A 148 17.22 -3.81 6.56
N TYR A 149 17.54 -4.72 5.64
CA TYR A 149 17.49 -6.17 5.80
C TYR A 149 18.88 -6.81 5.80
#